data_AF-A0A087IVG6-F1
#
_entry.id   AF-A0A087IVG6-F1
#
_cell.length_a   1.000
_cell.length_b   1.000
_cell.length_c   1.000
_cell.angle_alpha   90.00
_cell.angle_beta   90.00
_cell.angle_gamma   90.00
#
_symmetry.space_group_name_H-M   'P 1'
#
loop_
_entity.id
_entity.type
_entity.pdbx_description
1 polymer ?
#
loop_
_entity_poly.entity_id
_entity_poly.type
_entity_poly.pdbx_seq_one_letter_code
_entity_poly.pdbx_strand_id
1 'polypeptide(L)'
;MPLKTDELRTQPLGPMPTPAELSQAHPITDDVAERIAKSRRQIEDILTGKDNRLLVIVGPCSVHDPEAAIDYATRLSSIQEQYRDELFIVMRTYFEKPRTVVGWKGLITDPNLDGSYALEAGLHKARKLLLDINKLGLATATEFLDMITGQYIADLITWGAIGARTTESQIHREMASALSCPVGFKNGTNGNVKIAIDAIRASKASHYFYSPDKNGRMTVYRTSGNPYGHIILRGGDTGPNFDAKSVESACQSLAEFDLPQRLIVDFSHANCEKQHRKQLDVAQDICNQLKAGSTYIAGIMAESFITEGNQPMTDLDNLTYGQSITDPCLSWEHTAQMLDMLATAVKESR
;
A
#
# COMPACT_ATOMS: atom_id res chain seq x y z
N MET A 1 46.37 -16.44 -8.00
CA MET A 1 45.14 -16.02 -7.30
C MET A 1 44.40 -17.27 -6.87
N PRO A 2 43.82 -17.32 -5.66
CA PRO A 2 42.95 -18.44 -5.29
C PRO A 2 41.78 -18.56 -6.27
N LEU A 3 41.22 -19.76 -6.39
CA LEU A 3 40.00 -19.98 -7.17
C LEU A 3 38.88 -19.09 -6.61
N LYS A 4 38.16 -18.40 -7.49
CA LYS A 4 37.00 -17.58 -7.11
C LYS A 4 35.90 -18.51 -6.62
N THR A 5 35.41 -18.29 -5.41
CA THR A 5 34.31 -19.08 -4.79
C THR A 5 33.04 -18.25 -4.57
N ASP A 6 33.10 -16.94 -4.77
CA ASP A 6 32.02 -15.98 -4.62
C ASP A 6 31.63 -15.33 -5.96
N GLU A 7 30.49 -14.64 -5.99
CA GLU A 7 29.97 -13.90 -7.15
C GLU A 7 29.87 -14.71 -8.46
N LEU A 8 29.78 -16.04 -8.37
CA LEU A 8 29.80 -16.94 -9.52
C LEU A 8 28.53 -16.82 -10.40
N ARG A 9 27.50 -16.14 -9.91
CA ARG A 9 26.19 -15.94 -10.57
C ARG A 9 25.76 -14.47 -10.59
N THR A 10 26.69 -13.54 -10.39
CA THR A 10 26.37 -12.10 -10.26
C THR A 10 27.31 -11.27 -11.11
N GLN A 11 26.77 -10.19 -11.69
CA GLN A 11 27.54 -9.19 -12.41
C GLN A 11 27.15 -7.80 -11.85
N PRO A 12 28.12 -6.97 -11.43
CA PRO A 12 27.80 -5.60 -11.03
C PRO A 12 27.38 -4.78 -12.25
N LEU A 13 26.27 -4.06 -12.13
CA LEU A 13 25.77 -3.15 -13.19
C LEU A 13 26.17 -1.69 -12.96
N GLY A 14 26.48 -1.32 -11.72
CA GLY A 14 26.85 0.05 -11.33
C GLY A 14 26.39 0.38 -9.90
N PRO A 15 26.81 1.53 -9.36
CA PRO A 15 26.29 2.04 -8.10
C PRO A 15 24.87 2.58 -8.25
N MET A 16 24.13 2.62 -7.15
CA MET A 16 22.87 3.35 -7.04
C MET A 16 23.13 4.74 -6.41
N PRO A 17 22.30 5.77 -6.69
CA PRO A 17 22.34 6.99 -5.90
C PRO A 17 22.03 6.67 -4.43
N THR A 18 22.60 7.44 -3.51
CA THR A 18 22.27 7.33 -2.09
C THR A 18 20.89 7.92 -1.78
N PRO A 19 20.23 7.50 -0.69
CA PRO A 19 18.98 8.13 -0.27
C PRO A 19 19.10 9.64 -0.02
N ALA A 20 20.26 10.12 0.45
CA ALA A 20 20.52 11.53 0.67
C ALA A 20 20.61 12.32 -0.64
N GLU A 21 21.31 11.81 -1.66
CA GLU A 21 21.37 12.44 -2.99
C GLU A 21 19.97 12.54 -3.61
N LEU A 22 19.17 11.47 -3.53
CA LEU A 22 17.81 11.49 -4.05
C LEU A 22 16.91 12.48 -3.28
N SER A 23 17.08 12.57 -1.96
CA SER A 23 16.34 13.53 -1.12
C SER A 23 16.73 14.98 -1.41
N GLN A 24 17.99 15.25 -1.74
CA GLN A 24 18.45 16.58 -2.15
C GLN A 24 17.92 16.97 -3.53
N ALA A 25 17.88 16.02 -4.48
CA ALA A 25 17.33 16.25 -5.80
C ALA A 25 15.81 16.49 -5.78
N HIS A 26 15.12 15.87 -4.83
CA HIS A 26 13.67 15.94 -4.65
C HIS A 26 13.33 16.22 -3.17
N PRO A 27 13.47 17.48 -2.73
CA PRO A 27 13.32 17.84 -1.33
C PRO A 27 11.86 17.85 -0.89
N ILE A 28 11.62 17.40 0.35
CA ILE A 28 10.35 17.62 1.05
C ILE A 28 10.33 19.07 1.54
N THR A 29 9.21 19.77 1.31
CA THR A 29 8.95 21.08 1.93
C THR A 29 8.30 20.90 3.29
N ASP A 30 8.45 21.89 4.18
CA ASP A 30 7.85 21.84 5.53
C ASP A 30 6.33 21.61 5.46
N ASP A 31 5.63 22.28 4.55
CA ASP A 31 4.18 22.07 4.33
C ASP A 31 3.82 20.62 4.00
N VAL A 32 4.64 19.94 3.18
CA VAL A 32 4.42 18.54 2.81
C VAL A 32 4.73 17.63 4.02
N ALA A 33 5.81 17.91 4.75
CA ALA A 33 6.18 17.15 5.94
C ALA A 33 5.10 17.24 7.03
N GLU A 34 4.58 18.44 7.31
CA GLU A 34 3.50 18.67 8.26
C GLU A 34 2.22 17.94 7.85
N ARG A 35 1.88 17.97 6.55
CA ARG A 35 0.74 17.24 6.01
C ARG A 35 0.87 15.74 6.20
N ILE A 36 2.02 15.16 5.85
CA ILE A 36 2.27 13.71 6.04
C ILE A 36 2.16 13.35 7.54
N ALA A 37 2.77 14.14 8.42
CA ALA A 37 2.71 13.91 9.86
C ALA A 37 1.28 14.01 10.43
N LYS A 38 0.47 14.95 9.92
CA LYS A 38 -0.95 15.07 10.27
C LYS A 38 -1.75 13.87 9.74
N SER A 39 -1.55 13.50 8.48
CA SER A 39 -2.24 12.39 7.85
C SER A 39 -1.93 11.06 8.55
N ARG A 40 -0.67 10.82 8.97
CA ARG A 40 -0.30 9.64 9.76
C ARG A 40 -1.10 9.58 11.07
N ARG A 41 -1.15 10.69 11.82
CA ARG A 41 -1.96 10.78 13.05
C ARG A 41 -3.44 10.51 12.82
N GLN A 42 -4.01 11.03 11.72
CA GLN A 42 -5.42 10.76 11.39
C GLN A 42 -5.67 9.28 11.12
N ILE A 43 -4.76 8.59 10.42
CA ILE A 43 -4.84 7.15 10.21
C ILE A 43 -4.71 6.40 11.55
N GLU A 44 -3.79 6.80 12.42
CA GLU A 44 -3.63 6.22 13.77
C GLU A 44 -4.91 6.37 14.60
N ASP A 45 -5.56 7.53 14.55
CA ASP A 45 -6.83 7.79 15.24
C ASP A 45 -7.98 6.92 14.68
N ILE A 46 -8.06 6.71 13.36
CA ILE A 46 -9.03 5.80 12.75
C ILE A 46 -8.76 4.35 13.19
N LEU A 47 -7.51 3.89 13.09
CA LEU A 47 -7.12 2.53 13.46
C LEU A 47 -7.32 2.22 14.95
N THR A 48 -7.27 3.25 15.80
CA THR A 48 -7.53 3.13 17.24
C THR A 48 -8.97 3.49 17.64
N GLY A 49 -9.81 3.87 16.68
CA GLY A 49 -11.23 4.18 16.88
C GLY A 49 -11.52 5.51 17.57
N LYS A 50 -10.55 6.43 17.60
CA LYS A 50 -10.75 7.82 18.04
C LYS A 50 -11.40 8.69 16.96
N ASP A 51 -11.24 8.28 15.70
CA ASP A 51 -11.88 8.89 14.54
C ASP A 51 -12.82 7.86 13.91
N ASN A 52 -14.07 8.25 13.67
CA ASN A 52 -15.14 7.39 13.14
C ASN A 52 -15.23 7.43 11.61
N ARG A 53 -14.31 8.14 10.94
CA ARG A 53 -14.18 8.09 9.47
C ARG A 53 -13.65 6.74 9.02
N LEU A 54 -13.97 6.38 7.78
CA LEU A 54 -13.45 5.18 7.13
C LEU A 54 -12.14 5.52 6.41
N LEU A 55 -11.08 4.77 6.69
CA LEU A 55 -9.84 4.86 5.93
C LEU A 55 -10.01 4.20 4.56
N VAL A 56 -9.67 4.89 3.48
CA VAL A 56 -9.87 4.41 2.12
C VAL A 56 -8.55 4.42 1.36
N ILE A 57 -7.92 3.25 1.20
CA ILE A 57 -6.72 3.09 0.37
C ILE A 57 -7.15 2.71 -1.05
N VAL A 58 -7.13 3.66 -1.98
CA VAL A 58 -7.66 3.46 -3.34
C VAL A 58 -6.71 4.00 -4.40
N GLY A 59 -6.56 3.27 -5.50
CA GLY A 59 -5.69 3.66 -6.60
C GLY A 59 -5.25 2.48 -7.45
N PRO A 60 -4.37 2.71 -8.45
CA PRO A 60 -4.02 1.71 -9.43
C PRO A 60 -3.34 0.49 -8.78
N CYS A 61 -3.49 -0.70 -9.38
CA CYS A 61 -2.80 -1.89 -8.90
C CYS A 61 -1.28 -1.66 -8.79
N SER A 62 -0.70 -1.07 -9.84
CA SER A 62 0.66 -0.53 -9.84
C SER A 62 0.74 0.68 -10.78
N VAL A 63 1.60 1.64 -10.44
CA VAL A 63 1.83 2.86 -11.22
C VAL A 63 2.94 2.62 -12.24
N HIS A 64 2.63 2.76 -13.52
CA HIS A 64 3.59 2.67 -14.62
C HIS A 64 3.74 3.99 -15.39
N ASP A 65 2.67 4.81 -15.40
CA ASP A 65 2.62 6.13 -16.03
C ASP A 65 2.42 7.21 -14.95
N PRO A 66 3.47 8.02 -14.66
CA PRO A 66 3.36 9.14 -13.71
C PRO A 66 2.35 10.22 -14.11
N GLU A 67 2.10 10.45 -15.40
CA GLU A 67 1.16 11.49 -15.85
C GLU A 67 -0.28 11.06 -15.56
N ALA A 68 -0.65 9.83 -15.96
CA ALA A 68 -1.95 9.26 -15.62
C ALA A 68 -2.16 9.12 -14.10
N ALA A 69 -1.09 8.85 -13.34
CA ALA A 69 -1.17 8.80 -11.88
C ALA A 69 -1.49 10.18 -11.27
N ILE A 70 -0.93 11.27 -11.80
CA ILE A 70 -1.24 12.64 -11.36
C ILE A 70 -2.66 13.07 -11.75
N ASP A 71 -3.14 12.72 -12.94
CA ASP A 71 -4.54 12.94 -13.32
C ASP A 71 -5.47 12.23 -12.33
N TYR A 72 -5.25 10.94 -12.09
CA TYR A 72 -6.03 10.18 -11.12
C TYR A 72 -5.96 10.79 -9.70
N ALA A 73 -4.77 11.22 -9.24
CA ALA A 73 -4.60 11.89 -7.95
C ALA A 73 -5.38 13.21 -7.86
N THR A 74 -5.41 13.98 -8.94
CA THR A 74 -6.16 15.26 -9.02
C THR A 74 -7.66 15.02 -8.89
N ARG A 75 -8.17 13.98 -9.55
CA ARG A 75 -9.57 13.57 -9.43
C ARG A 75 -9.90 13.09 -8.01
N LEU A 76 -9.03 12.27 -7.40
CA LEU A 76 -9.19 11.83 -6.01
C LEU A 76 -9.15 12.99 -5.00
N SER A 77 -8.26 13.96 -5.19
CA SER A 77 -8.16 15.13 -4.31
C SER A 77 -9.46 15.93 -4.28
N SER A 78 -10.12 16.08 -5.44
CA SER A 78 -11.45 16.70 -5.53
C SER A 78 -12.52 15.92 -4.75
N ILE A 79 -12.53 14.59 -4.87
CA ILE A 79 -13.48 13.74 -4.14
C ILE A 79 -13.20 13.72 -2.62
N GLN A 80 -11.94 13.76 -2.21
CA GLN A 80 -11.56 13.79 -0.79
C GLN A 80 -12.19 14.99 -0.07
N GLU A 81 -12.22 16.16 -0.70
CA GLU A 81 -12.84 17.34 -0.10
C GLU A 81 -14.37 17.17 0.05
N GLN A 82 -15.03 16.50 -0.90
CA GLN A 82 -16.47 16.24 -0.86
C GLN A 82 -16.86 15.32 0.31
N TYR A 83 -16.06 14.30 0.62
CA TYR A 83 -16.37 13.28 1.64
C TYR A 83 -15.46 13.37 2.88
N ARG A 84 -14.83 14.52 3.12
CA ARG A 84 -13.83 14.73 4.18
C ARG A 84 -14.28 14.37 5.60
N ASP A 85 -15.59 14.45 5.83
CA ASP A 85 -16.22 14.21 7.13
C ASP A 85 -16.53 12.73 7.34
N GLU A 86 -16.59 11.91 6.29
CA GLU A 86 -16.90 10.48 6.33
C GLU A 86 -15.69 9.60 5.99
N LEU A 87 -14.87 10.02 5.03
CA LEU A 87 -13.78 9.24 4.47
C LEU A 87 -12.43 9.94 4.70
N PHE A 88 -11.41 9.14 4.97
CA PHE A 88 -10.02 9.56 4.89
C PHE A 88 -9.34 8.83 3.72
N ILE A 89 -9.24 9.51 2.58
CA ILE A 89 -8.75 8.94 1.34
C ILE A 89 -7.21 8.99 1.31
N VAL A 90 -6.61 7.85 0.96
CA VAL A 90 -5.17 7.69 0.76
C VAL A 90 -4.98 7.05 -0.60
N MET A 91 -4.20 7.69 -1.47
CA MET A 91 -3.92 7.16 -2.79
C MET A 91 -2.96 5.97 -2.69
N ARG A 92 -3.36 4.85 -3.28
CA ARG A 92 -2.49 3.70 -3.51
C ARG A 92 -1.46 4.04 -4.60
N THR A 93 -0.20 4.15 -4.21
CA THR A 93 0.97 4.44 -5.06
C THR A 93 1.96 3.28 -5.00
N TYR A 94 1.57 2.14 -5.56
CA TYR A 94 2.38 0.93 -5.57
C TYR A 94 3.24 0.93 -6.84
N PHE A 95 4.55 0.74 -6.70
CA PHE A 95 5.45 0.81 -7.86
C PHE A 95 5.73 -0.53 -8.50
N GLU A 96 5.45 -1.63 -7.80
CA GLU A 96 5.70 -2.98 -8.27
C GLU A 96 4.57 -3.91 -7.85
N LYS A 97 4.33 -4.95 -8.65
CA LYS A 97 3.51 -6.09 -8.27
C LYS A 97 4.40 -7.32 -8.07
N PRO A 98 4.45 -7.96 -6.89
CA PRO A 98 5.23 -9.18 -6.70
C PRO A 98 4.73 -10.33 -7.59
N ARG A 99 5.59 -10.88 -8.45
CA ARG A 99 5.28 -12.00 -9.36
C ARG A 99 6.15 -13.22 -9.07
N THR A 100 5.58 -14.41 -9.22
CA THR A 100 6.29 -15.70 -9.17
C THR A 100 6.91 -16.09 -10.51
N VAL A 101 6.47 -15.47 -11.60
CA VAL A 101 6.92 -15.70 -12.98
C VAL A 101 7.43 -14.39 -13.60
N VAL A 102 8.13 -14.49 -14.73
CA VAL A 102 8.68 -13.34 -15.48
C VAL A 102 7.56 -12.35 -15.84
N GLY A 103 7.85 -11.05 -15.69
CA GLY A 103 6.95 -9.92 -15.95
C GLY A 103 7.65 -8.61 -15.61
N TRP A 104 6.99 -7.48 -15.90
CA TRP A 104 7.50 -6.15 -15.56
C TRP A 104 7.82 -6.02 -14.08
N LYS A 105 8.94 -5.37 -13.77
CA LYS A 105 9.53 -5.28 -12.43
C LYS A 105 9.14 -4.03 -11.65
N GLY A 106 8.23 -3.23 -12.19
CA GLY A 106 7.76 -2.02 -11.54
C GLY A 106 8.52 -0.77 -11.96
N LEU A 107 7.94 0.40 -11.66
CA LEU A 107 8.41 1.71 -12.12
C LEU A 107 9.81 2.05 -11.60
N ILE A 108 10.14 1.64 -10.38
CA ILE A 108 11.45 1.91 -9.80
C ILE A 108 12.53 1.12 -10.54
N THR A 109 12.27 -0.16 -10.81
CA THR A 109 13.23 -1.07 -11.43
C THR A 109 13.33 -0.84 -12.94
N ASP A 110 12.19 -0.73 -13.62
CA ASP A 110 12.10 -0.67 -15.08
C ASP A 110 11.15 0.47 -15.52
N PRO A 111 11.58 1.74 -15.39
CA PRO A 111 10.73 2.92 -15.61
C PRO A 111 10.38 3.20 -17.07
N ASN A 112 10.97 2.47 -18.01
CA ASN A 112 10.78 2.63 -19.45
C ASN A 112 9.99 1.46 -20.06
N LEU A 113 9.63 0.45 -19.25
CA LEU A 113 8.90 -0.75 -19.65
C LEU A 113 9.63 -1.61 -20.72
N ASP A 114 10.94 -1.41 -20.89
CA ASP A 114 11.76 -1.99 -21.97
C ASP A 114 12.79 -3.01 -21.44
N GLY A 115 12.82 -3.24 -20.13
CA GLY A 115 13.81 -4.13 -19.51
C GLY A 115 15.22 -3.54 -19.44
N SER A 116 15.38 -2.21 -19.57
CA SER A 116 16.67 -1.52 -19.42
C SER A 116 17.18 -1.48 -17.98
N TYR A 117 16.31 -1.71 -17.00
CA TYR A 117 16.62 -1.66 -15.57
C TYR A 117 17.21 -0.30 -15.12
N ALA A 118 16.68 0.80 -15.67
CA ALA A 118 17.14 2.17 -15.39
C ALA A 118 16.76 2.67 -13.98
N LEU A 119 17.29 2.01 -12.95
CA LEU A 119 16.90 2.15 -11.54
C LEU A 119 16.99 3.59 -11.03
N GLU A 120 18.08 4.30 -11.34
CA GLU A 120 18.26 5.70 -10.92
C GLU A 120 17.11 6.58 -11.45
N ALA A 121 16.80 6.47 -12.75
CA ALA A 121 15.67 7.18 -13.33
C ALA A 121 14.34 6.79 -12.68
N GLY A 122 14.15 5.50 -12.36
CA GLY A 122 12.96 5.01 -11.68
C GLY A 122 12.80 5.55 -10.26
N LEU A 123 13.89 5.65 -9.50
CA LEU A 123 13.92 6.27 -8.17
C LEU A 123 13.55 7.76 -8.23
N HIS A 124 14.11 8.51 -9.19
CA HIS A 124 13.75 9.92 -9.39
C HIS A 124 12.27 10.08 -9.79
N LYS A 125 11.76 9.25 -10.70
CA LYS A 125 10.34 9.27 -11.10
C LYS A 125 9.42 8.96 -9.91
N ALA A 126 9.68 7.89 -9.17
CA ALA A 126 8.86 7.46 -8.05
C ALA A 126 8.83 8.50 -6.92
N ARG A 127 9.99 9.03 -6.51
CA ARG A 127 10.05 10.05 -5.46
C ARG A 127 9.38 11.36 -5.87
N LYS A 128 9.62 11.83 -7.09
CA LYS A 128 8.95 13.03 -7.63
C LYS A 128 7.43 12.85 -7.63
N LEU A 129 6.94 11.71 -8.10
CA LEU A 129 5.51 11.41 -8.13
C LEU A 129 4.88 11.48 -6.73
N LEU A 130 5.50 10.84 -5.74
CA LEU A 130 5.02 10.88 -4.36
C LEU A 130 4.98 12.30 -3.78
N LEU A 131 6.01 13.11 -4.06
CA LEU A 131 6.04 14.52 -3.67
C LEU A 131 4.88 15.30 -4.31
N ASP A 132 4.68 15.12 -5.61
CA ASP A 132 3.65 15.85 -6.35
C ASP A 132 2.24 15.47 -5.87
N ILE A 133 1.98 14.19 -5.59
CA ILE A 133 0.71 13.74 -5.00
C ILE A 133 0.51 14.35 -3.60
N ASN A 134 1.55 14.34 -2.75
CA ASN A 134 1.44 14.94 -1.42
C ASN A 134 1.23 16.47 -1.51
N LYS A 135 1.81 17.17 -2.49
CA LYS A 135 1.58 18.60 -2.74
C LYS A 135 0.12 18.88 -3.11
N LEU A 136 -0.54 17.98 -3.85
CA LEU A 136 -1.98 18.04 -4.15
C LEU A 136 -2.90 17.87 -2.92
N GLY A 137 -2.32 17.58 -1.75
CA GLY A 137 -3.09 17.41 -0.51
C GLY A 137 -3.53 15.97 -0.23
N LEU A 138 -3.10 15.02 -1.07
CA LEU A 138 -3.51 13.62 -0.99
C LEU A 138 -2.41 12.78 -0.32
N ALA A 139 -2.78 12.02 0.71
CA ALA A 139 -1.86 11.09 1.35
C ALA A 139 -1.54 9.91 0.43
N THR A 140 -0.33 9.36 0.54
CA THR A 140 0.13 8.24 -0.30
C THR A 140 0.35 6.96 0.52
N ALA A 141 0.02 5.83 -0.10
CA ALA A 141 0.15 4.49 0.44
C ALA A 141 1.00 3.60 -0.49
N THR A 142 1.93 2.82 0.05
CA THR A 142 2.72 1.88 -0.76
C THR A 142 2.89 0.53 -0.08
N GLU A 143 3.30 -0.48 -0.84
CA GLU A 143 3.72 -1.78 -0.32
C GLU A 143 5.25 -1.82 -0.25
N PHE A 144 5.78 -2.19 0.92
CA PHE A 144 7.21 -2.31 1.12
C PHE A 144 7.65 -3.75 0.82
N LEU A 145 8.30 -3.94 -0.32
CA LEU A 145 8.74 -5.24 -0.82
C LEU A 145 10.17 -5.62 -0.41
N ASP A 146 10.98 -4.62 -0.04
CA ASP A 146 12.36 -4.78 0.33
C ASP A 146 12.83 -3.66 1.29
N MET A 147 13.97 -3.89 1.95
CA MET A 147 14.56 -3.00 2.97
C MET A 147 15.28 -1.78 2.39
N ILE A 148 15.54 -1.77 1.08
CA ILE A 148 16.40 -0.81 0.40
C ILE A 148 15.54 0.32 -0.15
N THR A 149 14.54 -0.01 -0.97
CA THR A 149 13.63 0.94 -1.61
C THR A 149 12.93 1.83 -0.59
N GLY A 150 12.58 1.28 0.58
CA GLY A 150 11.99 2.05 1.68
C GLY A 150 12.85 3.24 2.13
N GLN A 151 14.18 3.16 2.06
CA GLN A 151 15.06 4.28 2.44
C GLN A 151 14.91 5.52 1.56
N TYR A 152 14.44 5.35 0.33
CA TYR A 152 14.32 6.40 -0.69
C TYR A 152 12.97 7.11 -0.70
N ILE A 153 11.92 6.46 -0.17
CA ILE A 153 10.55 6.95 -0.30
C ILE A 153 9.75 6.98 1.00
N ALA A 154 10.17 6.28 2.07
CA ALA A 154 9.34 6.11 3.26
C ALA A 154 8.98 7.44 3.98
N ASP A 155 9.80 8.48 3.82
CA ASP A 155 9.51 9.82 4.33
C ASP A 155 8.25 10.43 3.69
N LEU A 156 7.90 10.00 2.48
CA LEU A 156 6.72 10.43 1.73
C LEU A 156 5.51 9.51 1.88
N ILE A 157 5.60 8.43 2.66
CA ILE A 157 4.52 7.44 2.79
C ILE A 157 3.72 7.67 4.07
N THR A 158 2.40 7.78 3.94
CA THR A 158 1.49 7.96 5.07
C THR A 158 0.97 6.63 5.63
N TRP A 159 0.86 5.60 4.79
CA TRP A 159 0.44 4.26 5.19
C TRP A 159 1.19 3.18 4.38
N GLY A 160 1.61 2.10 5.04
CA GLY A 160 2.36 1.01 4.42
C GLY A 160 1.61 -0.31 4.43
N ALA A 161 1.88 -1.18 3.45
CA ALA A 161 1.47 -2.58 3.47
C ALA A 161 2.66 -3.53 3.44
N ILE A 162 2.48 -4.68 4.10
CA ILE A 162 3.27 -5.90 3.88
C ILE A 162 2.38 -6.94 3.19
N GLY A 163 2.86 -7.44 2.06
CA GLY A 163 2.15 -8.37 1.20
C GLY A 163 1.96 -9.76 1.81
N ALA A 164 0.96 -10.49 1.31
CA ALA A 164 0.59 -11.82 1.82
C ALA A 164 1.75 -12.84 1.75
N ARG A 165 2.70 -12.66 0.81
CA ARG A 165 3.87 -13.54 0.64
C ARG A 165 5.05 -13.16 1.55
N THR A 166 5.02 -11.98 2.16
CA THR A 166 6.10 -11.46 3.00
C THR A 166 5.66 -11.21 4.44
N THR A 167 4.37 -11.33 4.77
CA THR A 167 3.84 -11.25 6.14
C THR A 167 4.52 -12.22 7.12
N GLU A 168 4.91 -13.43 6.68
CA GLU A 168 5.66 -14.39 7.51
C GLU A 168 7.18 -14.11 7.58
N SER A 169 7.69 -13.22 6.73
CA SER A 169 9.12 -12.92 6.68
C SER A 169 9.54 -12.09 7.89
N GLN A 170 10.49 -12.62 8.66
CA GLN A 170 11.07 -11.93 9.80
C GLN A 170 11.67 -10.57 9.41
N ILE A 171 12.38 -10.50 8.28
CA ILE A 171 13.00 -9.26 7.79
C ILE A 171 11.93 -8.18 7.54
N HIS A 172 10.77 -8.54 7.01
CA HIS A 172 9.68 -7.59 6.76
C HIS A 172 8.98 -7.16 8.05
N ARG A 173 8.89 -8.04 9.05
CA ARG A 173 8.36 -7.69 10.39
C ARG A 173 9.29 -6.71 11.11
N GLU A 174 10.60 -6.94 11.02
CA GLU A 174 11.64 -6.04 11.52
C GLU A 174 11.60 -4.69 10.78
N MET A 175 11.45 -4.69 9.45
CA MET A 175 11.22 -3.48 8.66
C MET A 175 10.03 -2.68 9.17
N ALA A 176 8.89 -3.35 9.32
CA ALA A 176 7.65 -2.71 9.73
C ALA A 176 7.76 -2.07 11.11
N SER A 177 8.59 -2.64 11.99
CA SER A 177 8.91 -2.06 13.30
C SER A 177 9.69 -0.73 13.22
N ALA A 178 10.34 -0.45 12.09
CA ALA A 178 11.11 0.77 11.83
C ALA A 178 10.32 1.85 11.07
N LEU A 179 9.25 1.48 10.37
CA LEU A 179 8.50 2.39 9.51
C LEU A 179 7.78 3.46 10.35
N SER A 180 7.87 4.72 9.92
CA SER A 180 7.24 5.85 10.60
C SER A 180 5.74 6.00 10.33
N CYS A 181 5.17 5.12 9.49
CA CYS A 181 3.75 5.09 9.17
C CYS A 181 3.07 3.85 9.79
N PRO A 182 1.74 3.86 9.95
CA PRO A 182 0.97 2.65 10.20
C PRO A 182 1.20 1.59 9.11
N VAL A 183 1.18 0.31 9.50
CA VAL A 183 1.49 -0.81 8.59
C VAL A 183 0.39 -1.87 8.64
N GLY A 184 -0.22 -2.15 7.50
CA GLY A 184 -1.17 -3.24 7.35
C GLY A 184 -0.49 -4.53 6.88
N PHE A 185 -0.81 -5.65 7.53
CA PHE A 185 -0.32 -6.98 7.17
C PHE A 185 -1.43 -7.80 6.51
N LYS A 186 -1.21 -8.21 5.26
CA LYS A 186 -2.18 -9.07 4.56
C LYS A 186 -2.21 -10.47 5.19
N ASN A 187 -3.41 -11.04 5.32
CA ASN A 187 -3.55 -12.47 5.62
C ASN A 187 -2.87 -13.33 4.54
N GLY A 188 -2.53 -14.57 4.88
CA GLY A 188 -1.85 -15.50 3.98
C GLY A 188 -2.65 -15.79 2.73
N THR A 189 -1.99 -16.21 1.65
CA THR A 189 -2.67 -16.55 0.38
C THR A 189 -3.71 -17.66 0.54
N ASN A 190 -3.53 -18.53 1.53
CA ASN A 190 -4.47 -19.58 1.92
C ASN A 190 -5.59 -19.11 2.87
N GLY A 191 -5.71 -17.81 3.16
CA GLY A 191 -6.71 -17.25 4.09
C GLY A 191 -6.24 -17.16 5.55
N ASN A 192 -5.03 -17.62 5.88
CA ASN A 192 -4.57 -17.66 7.27
C ASN A 192 -4.37 -16.25 7.86
N VAL A 193 -5.19 -15.89 8.84
CA VAL A 193 -5.13 -14.60 9.54
C VAL A 193 -4.05 -14.57 10.63
N LYS A 194 -3.71 -15.73 11.22
CA LYS A 194 -2.74 -15.83 12.33
C LYS A 194 -1.36 -15.29 11.96
N ILE A 195 -0.94 -15.45 10.70
CA ILE A 195 0.36 -14.95 10.25
C ILE A 195 0.45 -13.41 10.32
N ALA A 196 -0.67 -12.73 10.08
CA ALA A 196 -0.78 -11.28 10.15
C ALA A 196 -0.80 -10.84 11.61
N ILE A 197 -1.50 -11.56 12.49
CA ILE A 197 -1.49 -11.32 13.94
C ILE A 197 -0.07 -11.47 14.51
N ASP A 198 0.63 -12.55 14.16
CA ASP A 198 2.02 -12.77 14.58
C ASP A 198 2.95 -11.67 14.04
N ALA A 199 2.69 -11.16 12.83
CA ALA A 199 3.45 -10.05 12.26
C ALA A 199 3.20 -8.71 12.97
N ILE A 200 1.95 -8.41 13.37
CA ILE A 200 1.59 -7.23 14.18
C ILE A 200 2.29 -7.26 15.53
N ARG A 201 2.27 -8.43 16.19
CA ARG A 201 2.94 -8.62 17.49
C ARG A 201 4.44 -8.46 17.36
N ALA A 202 5.04 -9.02 16.31
CA ALA A 202 6.45 -8.87 16.03
C ALA A 202 6.82 -7.41 15.75
N SER A 203 6.11 -6.72 14.86
CA SER A 203 6.45 -5.34 14.48
C SER A 203 6.27 -4.33 15.62
N LYS A 204 5.42 -4.63 16.61
CA LYS A 204 5.27 -3.84 17.84
C LYS A 204 6.50 -3.88 18.76
N ALA A 205 7.35 -4.91 18.64
CA ALA A 205 8.57 -5.04 19.44
C ALA A 205 9.77 -4.28 18.83
N SER A 206 10.76 -4.01 19.66
CA SER A 206 12.07 -3.48 19.25
C SER A 206 12.91 -4.59 18.59
N HIS A 207 13.56 -4.27 17.48
CA HIS A 207 14.42 -5.18 16.72
C HIS A 207 15.76 -4.54 16.40
N TYR A 208 16.72 -5.39 16.02
CA TYR A 208 17.92 -4.96 15.32
C TYR A 208 17.85 -5.43 13.87
N PHE A 209 18.12 -4.53 12.92
CA PHE A 209 18.22 -4.91 11.51
C PHE A 209 19.33 -4.15 10.79
N TYR A 210 19.76 -4.70 9.66
CA TYR A 210 20.87 -4.19 8.87
C TYR A 210 20.33 -3.54 7.59
N SER A 211 20.68 -2.27 7.37
CA SER A 211 20.25 -1.52 6.18
C SER A 211 21.27 -0.44 5.85
N PRO A 212 21.40 0.00 4.59
CA PRO A 212 22.18 1.19 4.26
C PRO A 212 21.64 2.42 4.99
N ASP A 213 22.54 3.27 5.47
CA ASP A 213 22.18 4.61 5.92
C ASP A 213 21.86 5.54 4.76
N LYS A 214 21.51 6.79 5.07
CA LYS A 214 21.15 7.79 4.05
C LYS A 214 22.30 8.11 3.08
N ASN A 215 23.55 7.78 3.43
CA ASN A 215 24.72 7.92 2.57
C ASN A 215 25.16 6.58 1.93
N GLY A 216 24.32 5.55 2.01
CA GLY A 216 24.58 4.24 1.40
C GLY A 216 25.49 3.31 2.22
N ARG A 217 25.89 3.67 3.44
CA ARG A 217 26.77 2.82 4.27
C ARG A 217 25.97 1.82 5.08
N MET A 218 26.31 0.53 4.99
CA MET A 218 25.67 -0.50 5.81
C MET A 218 25.77 -0.17 7.30
N THR A 219 24.61 -0.14 7.95
CA THR A 219 24.45 0.31 9.33
C THR A 219 23.51 -0.61 10.10
N VAL A 220 23.78 -0.78 11.39
CA VAL A 220 22.90 -1.50 12.32
C VAL A 220 21.89 -0.51 12.91
N TYR A 221 20.61 -0.81 12.76
CA TYR A 221 19.53 -0.02 13.33
C TYR A 221 18.88 -0.75 14.49
N ARG A 222 18.50 -0.01 15.54
CA ARG A 222 17.59 -0.47 16.59
C ARG A 222 16.26 0.23 16.43
N THR A 223 15.18 -0.51 16.28
CA THR A 223 13.83 0.05 16.15
C THR A 223 13.18 0.24 17.51
N SER A 224 12.19 1.13 17.61
CA SER A 224 11.36 1.28 18.82
C SER A 224 10.16 0.34 18.84
N GLY A 225 9.86 -0.33 17.72
CA GLY A 225 8.58 -0.98 17.48
C GLY A 225 7.56 -0.02 16.87
N ASN A 226 6.61 -0.58 16.13
CA ASN A 226 5.50 0.13 15.49
C ASN A 226 4.17 -0.33 16.11
N PRO A 227 3.48 0.54 16.86
CA PRO A 227 2.27 0.14 17.58
C PRO A 227 1.01 0.13 16.70
N TYR A 228 1.10 0.55 15.44
CA TYR A 228 -0.04 0.74 14.53
C TYR A 228 -0.15 -0.35 13.45
N GLY A 229 0.33 -1.56 13.79
CA GLY A 229 0.12 -2.76 12.99
C GLY A 229 -1.35 -3.20 12.99
N HIS A 230 -1.90 -3.55 11.82
CA HIS A 230 -3.29 -4.01 11.68
C HIS A 230 -3.43 -5.05 10.56
N ILE A 231 -4.54 -5.79 10.55
CA ILE A 231 -4.81 -6.83 9.55
C ILE A 231 -5.38 -6.21 8.28
N ILE A 232 -5.00 -6.76 7.13
CA ILE A 232 -5.70 -6.58 5.85
C ILE A 232 -6.31 -7.93 5.44
N LEU A 233 -7.64 -8.02 5.44
CA LEU A 233 -8.39 -9.17 4.94
C LEU A 233 -8.51 -9.06 3.41
N ARG A 234 -7.92 -10.01 2.67
CA ARG A 234 -7.84 -9.99 1.20
C ARG A 234 -8.32 -11.27 0.51
N GLY A 235 -9.02 -12.12 1.26
CA GLY A 235 -9.46 -13.46 0.87
C GLY A 235 -8.32 -14.47 0.89
N GLY A 236 -8.57 -15.67 0.40
CA GLY A 236 -7.56 -16.70 0.23
C GLY A 236 -7.97 -17.78 -0.76
N ASP A 237 -7.20 -18.86 -0.82
CA ASP A 237 -7.50 -20.04 -1.65
C ASP A 237 -8.83 -20.70 -1.24
N THR A 238 -9.30 -20.46 -0.02
CA THR A 238 -10.59 -20.92 0.50
C THR A 238 -11.77 -20.00 0.12
N GLY A 239 -11.52 -18.90 -0.59
CA GLY A 239 -12.52 -17.93 -1.01
C GLY A 239 -12.39 -16.55 -0.35
N PRO A 240 -13.38 -15.67 -0.58
CA PRO A 240 -13.46 -14.36 0.06
C PRO A 240 -13.57 -14.44 1.59
N ASN A 241 -13.11 -13.38 2.28
CA ASN A 241 -13.19 -13.26 3.74
C ASN A 241 -13.61 -11.84 4.18
N PHE A 242 -14.42 -11.15 3.38
CA PHE A 242 -14.94 -9.82 3.69
C PHE A 242 -16.26 -9.82 4.45
N ASP A 243 -16.96 -10.96 4.50
CA ASP A 243 -18.25 -11.09 5.15
C ASP A 243 -18.18 -10.87 6.67
N ALA A 244 -19.30 -10.51 7.28
CA ALA A 244 -19.38 -10.16 8.69
C ALA A 244 -18.80 -11.24 9.62
N LYS A 245 -19.01 -12.53 9.31
CA LYS A 245 -18.51 -13.64 10.13
C LYS A 245 -16.99 -13.75 10.05
N SER A 246 -16.43 -13.59 8.85
CA SER A 246 -14.97 -13.55 8.66
C SER A 246 -14.32 -12.36 9.38
N VAL A 247 -14.94 -11.18 9.30
CA VAL A 247 -14.48 -9.96 9.99
C VAL A 247 -14.51 -10.15 11.51
N GLU A 248 -15.63 -10.64 12.06
CA GLU A 248 -15.78 -10.88 13.49
C GLU A 248 -14.78 -11.94 13.99
N SER A 249 -14.61 -13.04 13.25
CA SER A 249 -13.64 -14.08 13.62
C SER A 249 -12.21 -13.54 13.66
N ALA A 250 -11.81 -12.70 12.70
CA ALA A 250 -10.49 -12.08 12.70
C ALA A 250 -10.29 -11.14 13.90
N CYS A 251 -11.32 -10.36 14.25
CA CYS A 251 -11.29 -9.48 15.42
C CYS A 251 -11.25 -10.23 16.75
N GLN A 252 -11.97 -11.36 16.87
CA GLN A 252 -11.87 -12.24 18.03
C GLN A 252 -10.44 -12.79 18.19
N SER A 253 -9.80 -13.22 17.11
CA SER A 253 -8.39 -13.65 17.15
C SER A 253 -7.42 -12.52 17.51
N LEU A 254 -7.71 -11.27 17.13
CA LEU A 254 -6.93 -10.11 17.60
C LEU A 254 -7.09 -9.90 19.11
N ALA A 255 -8.32 -10.05 19.62
CA ALA A 255 -8.64 -9.87 21.04
C ALA A 255 -7.89 -10.85 21.96
N GLU A 256 -7.63 -12.09 21.50
CA GLU A 256 -6.84 -13.08 22.23
C GLU A 256 -5.40 -12.62 22.56
N PHE A 257 -4.90 -11.59 21.88
CA PHE A 257 -3.55 -11.03 22.08
C PHE A 257 -3.57 -9.55 22.53
N ASP A 258 -4.70 -9.05 23.03
CA ASP A 258 -4.87 -7.65 23.44
C ASP A 258 -4.53 -6.64 22.33
N LEU A 259 -4.84 -6.99 21.08
CA LEU A 259 -4.64 -6.11 19.93
C LEU A 259 -5.93 -5.34 19.58
N PRO A 260 -5.83 -4.14 18.98
CA PRO A 260 -7.00 -3.41 18.50
C PRO A 260 -7.82 -4.25 17.55
N GLN A 261 -9.12 -4.40 17.82
CA GLN A 261 -10.06 -5.18 17.02
C GLN A 261 -10.57 -4.37 15.82
N ARG A 262 -9.64 -3.77 15.08
CA ARG A 262 -9.94 -2.99 13.87
C ARG A 262 -9.05 -3.42 12.72
N LEU A 263 -9.65 -3.62 11.56
CA LEU A 263 -8.97 -4.16 10.38
C LEU A 263 -9.35 -3.41 9.10
N ILE A 264 -8.60 -3.70 8.05
CA ILE A 264 -8.85 -3.23 6.69
C ILE A 264 -9.35 -4.39 5.84
N VAL A 265 -10.32 -4.13 4.97
CA VAL A 265 -10.80 -5.10 3.97
C VAL A 265 -10.35 -4.70 2.57
N ASP A 266 -9.55 -5.54 1.92
CA ASP A 266 -9.14 -5.41 0.52
C ASP A 266 -10.24 -5.97 -0.39
N PHE A 267 -10.86 -5.12 -1.19
CA PHE A 267 -11.98 -5.46 -2.05
C PHE A 267 -11.53 -6.26 -3.28
N SER A 268 -10.27 -6.12 -3.70
CA SER A 268 -9.75 -6.73 -4.92
C SER A 268 -9.37 -8.20 -4.67
N HIS A 269 -8.41 -8.72 -5.44
CA HIS A 269 -7.66 -9.91 -5.08
C HIS A 269 -8.55 -11.16 -4.96
N ALA A 270 -8.48 -11.92 -3.86
CA ALA A 270 -9.32 -13.11 -3.70
C ALA A 270 -10.73 -12.75 -3.22
N ASN A 271 -10.93 -11.54 -2.66
CA ASN A 271 -12.25 -11.09 -2.25
C ASN A 271 -13.17 -10.76 -3.43
N CYS A 272 -12.62 -10.22 -4.53
CA CYS A 272 -13.36 -10.09 -5.79
C CYS A 272 -13.25 -11.32 -6.71
N GLU A 273 -12.66 -12.42 -6.25
CA GLU A 273 -12.38 -13.61 -7.07
C GLU A 273 -11.64 -13.28 -8.38
N LYS A 274 -10.74 -12.28 -8.34
CA LYS A 274 -10.01 -11.72 -9.50
C LYS A 274 -10.90 -11.09 -10.57
N GLN A 275 -12.16 -10.79 -10.26
CA GLN A 275 -13.10 -10.09 -11.13
C GLN A 275 -13.24 -8.65 -10.62
N HIS A 276 -12.49 -7.73 -11.20
CA HIS A 276 -12.36 -6.34 -10.72
C HIS A 276 -13.71 -5.62 -10.46
N ARG A 277 -14.76 -5.90 -11.23
CA ARG A 277 -16.11 -5.32 -11.01
C ARG A 277 -16.80 -5.80 -9.74
N LYS A 278 -16.50 -7.01 -9.27
CA LYS A 278 -17.02 -7.54 -7.99
C LYS A 278 -16.51 -6.77 -6.78
N GLN A 279 -15.52 -5.88 -6.93
CA GLN A 279 -15.16 -4.94 -5.86
C GLN A 279 -16.37 -4.09 -5.41
N LEU A 280 -17.34 -3.80 -6.29
CA LEU A 280 -18.57 -3.11 -5.92
C LEU A 280 -19.50 -3.99 -5.05
N ASP A 281 -19.53 -5.29 -5.30
CA ASP A 281 -20.29 -6.24 -4.47
C ASP A 281 -19.68 -6.32 -3.06
N VAL A 282 -18.35 -6.39 -2.98
CA VAL A 282 -17.62 -6.33 -1.71
C VAL A 282 -17.89 -5.00 -0.99
N ALA A 283 -17.85 -3.88 -1.73
CA ALA A 283 -18.15 -2.57 -1.16
C ALA A 283 -19.57 -2.50 -0.60
N GLN A 284 -20.56 -3.08 -1.29
CA GLN A 284 -21.95 -3.11 -0.85
C GLN A 284 -22.12 -3.92 0.45
N ASP A 285 -21.44 -5.07 0.56
CA ASP A 285 -21.45 -5.88 1.79
C ASP A 285 -20.86 -5.10 2.97
N ILE A 286 -19.73 -4.42 2.75
CA ILE A 286 -19.07 -3.59 3.75
C ILE A 286 -19.95 -2.40 4.16
N CYS A 287 -20.65 -1.77 3.21
CA CYS A 287 -21.65 -0.74 3.52
C CYS A 287 -22.75 -1.28 4.43
N ASN A 288 -23.25 -2.50 4.18
CA ASN A 288 -24.28 -3.12 5.00
C ASN A 288 -23.77 -3.41 6.42
N GLN A 289 -22.53 -3.87 6.57
CA GLN A 289 -21.90 -4.10 7.87
C GLN A 289 -21.73 -2.80 8.66
N LEU A 290 -21.30 -1.71 8.01
CA LEU A 290 -21.19 -0.39 8.64
C LEU A 290 -22.56 0.11 9.13
N LYS A 291 -23.59 0.03 8.27
CA LYS A 291 -24.97 0.41 8.63
C LYS A 291 -25.57 -0.45 9.74
N ALA A 292 -25.15 -1.72 9.84
CA ALA A 292 -25.51 -2.61 10.94
C ALA A 292 -24.76 -2.31 12.26
N GLY A 293 -23.88 -1.30 12.28
CA GLY A 293 -23.16 -0.86 13.47
C GLY A 293 -21.81 -1.56 13.69
N SER A 294 -21.24 -2.22 12.68
CA SER A 294 -19.91 -2.82 12.81
C SER A 294 -18.85 -1.76 13.07
N THR A 295 -18.10 -1.91 14.16
CA THR A 295 -16.96 -1.04 14.52
C THR A 295 -15.61 -1.66 14.18
N TYR A 296 -15.61 -2.92 13.70
CA TYR A 296 -14.41 -3.69 13.36
C TYR A 296 -13.71 -3.21 12.10
N ILE A 297 -14.44 -2.58 11.18
CA ILE A 297 -13.88 -2.13 9.90
C ILE A 297 -13.34 -0.71 10.11
N ALA A 298 -12.02 -0.55 10.16
CA ALA A 298 -11.36 0.75 10.19
C ALA A 298 -11.16 1.32 8.78
N GLY A 299 -11.06 0.46 7.77
CA GLY A 299 -10.82 0.92 6.42
C GLY A 299 -10.98 -0.15 5.36
N ILE A 300 -10.75 0.27 4.12
CA ILE A 300 -10.84 -0.57 2.93
C ILE A 300 -9.61 -0.35 2.04
N MET A 301 -9.35 -1.32 1.18
CA MET A 301 -8.40 -1.19 0.08
C MET A 301 -9.10 -1.55 -1.23
N ALA A 302 -8.92 -0.76 -2.28
CA ALA A 302 -9.49 -1.03 -3.60
C ALA A 302 -8.50 -0.72 -4.73
N GLU A 303 -8.59 -1.50 -5.80
CA GLU A 303 -7.79 -1.30 -7.01
C GLU A 303 -8.65 -0.63 -8.08
N SER A 304 -8.32 0.63 -8.39
CA SER A 304 -9.02 1.42 -9.39
C SER A 304 -8.09 2.37 -10.11
N PHE A 305 -8.43 2.71 -11.35
CA PHE A 305 -7.65 3.67 -12.13
C PHE A 305 -8.60 4.55 -12.95
N ILE A 306 -8.13 5.19 -14.03
CA ILE A 306 -8.98 6.02 -14.87
C ILE A 306 -9.87 5.13 -15.75
N THR A 307 -9.23 4.22 -16.49
CA THR A 307 -9.85 3.24 -17.37
C THR A 307 -9.91 1.89 -16.68
N GLU A 308 -11.05 1.20 -16.78
CA GLU A 308 -11.23 -0.13 -16.16
C GLU A 308 -10.38 -1.23 -16.80
N GLY A 309 -10.31 -2.37 -16.10
CA GLY A 309 -9.65 -3.57 -16.59
C GLY A 309 -8.13 -3.46 -16.54
N ASN A 310 -7.47 -4.25 -17.38
CA ASN A 310 -6.03 -4.21 -17.59
C ASN A 310 -5.69 -4.44 -19.07
N GLN A 311 -4.44 -4.21 -19.40
CA GLN A 311 -3.89 -4.40 -20.74
C GLN A 311 -2.51 -5.09 -20.69
N PRO A 312 -2.13 -5.85 -21.73
CA PRO A 312 -0.79 -6.38 -21.88
C PRO A 312 0.19 -5.29 -22.35
N MET A 313 1.49 -5.49 -22.09
CA MET A 313 2.58 -4.62 -22.57
C MET A 313 3.15 -5.08 -23.92
N THR A 314 2.30 -5.57 -24.83
CA THR A 314 2.76 -6.07 -26.14
C THR A 314 3.08 -4.96 -27.13
N ASP A 315 2.46 -3.79 -26.98
CA ASP A 315 2.67 -2.61 -27.80
C ASP A 315 2.79 -1.39 -26.87
N LEU A 316 4.02 -1.01 -26.55
CA LEU A 316 4.31 0.06 -25.58
C LEU A 316 3.93 1.45 -26.12
N ASP A 317 3.91 1.63 -27.44
CA ASP A 317 3.62 2.91 -28.08
C ASP A 317 2.11 3.23 -28.11
N ASN A 318 1.26 2.21 -27.87
CA ASN A 318 -0.21 2.32 -27.94
C ASN A 318 -0.90 1.83 -26.65
N LEU A 319 -0.26 1.98 -25.49
CA LEU A 319 -0.91 1.71 -24.21
C LEU A 319 -2.11 2.64 -24.02
N THR A 320 -3.25 2.05 -23.63
CA THR A 320 -4.44 2.81 -23.27
C THR A 320 -4.14 3.65 -22.05
N TYR A 321 -4.30 4.97 -22.17
CA TYR A 321 -4.06 5.91 -21.10
C TYR A 321 -4.89 5.57 -19.86
N GLY A 322 -4.23 5.59 -18.69
CA GLY A 322 -4.92 5.37 -17.42
C GLY A 322 -5.52 3.97 -17.25
N GLN A 323 -5.03 2.96 -17.97
CA GLN A 323 -5.42 1.55 -17.80
C GLN A 323 -4.26 0.71 -17.25
N SER A 324 -4.54 -0.15 -16.26
CA SER A 324 -3.52 -0.94 -15.56
C SER A 324 -2.78 -1.91 -16.50
N ILE A 325 -1.46 -2.04 -16.34
CA ILE A 325 -0.65 -3.09 -16.99
C ILE A 325 -0.45 -4.34 -16.11
N THR A 326 -1.11 -4.38 -14.95
CA THR A 326 -0.99 -5.47 -13.96
C THR A 326 -2.36 -6.10 -13.67
N ASP A 327 -2.86 -6.00 -12.44
CA ASP A 327 -4.19 -6.54 -12.13
C ASP A 327 -5.28 -5.57 -12.63
N PRO A 328 -6.44 -6.11 -13.05
CA PRO A 328 -7.53 -5.28 -13.56
C PRO A 328 -8.13 -4.40 -12.46
N CYS A 329 -8.41 -3.15 -12.83
CA CYS A 329 -8.86 -2.11 -11.92
C CYS A 329 -10.32 -1.69 -12.23
N LEU A 330 -11.03 -1.12 -11.25
CA LEU A 330 -12.27 -0.37 -11.53
C LEU A 330 -11.95 0.88 -12.36
N SER A 331 -12.92 1.36 -13.16
CA SER A 331 -12.82 2.68 -13.81
C SER A 331 -13.02 3.80 -12.80
N TRP A 332 -12.78 5.03 -13.24
CA TRP A 332 -13.05 6.23 -12.45
C TRP A 332 -14.53 6.34 -12.04
N GLU A 333 -15.46 6.03 -12.93
CA GLU A 333 -16.91 6.13 -12.66
C GLU A 333 -17.32 5.16 -11.55
N HIS A 334 -16.86 3.90 -11.63
CA HIS A 334 -17.10 2.91 -10.58
C HIS A 334 -16.37 3.28 -9.28
N THR A 335 -15.21 3.95 -9.37
CA THR A 335 -14.51 4.47 -8.18
C THR A 335 -15.36 5.51 -7.48
N ALA A 336 -15.85 6.51 -8.20
CA ALA A 336 -16.71 7.56 -7.65
C ALA A 336 -17.98 6.96 -7.02
N GLN A 337 -18.62 6.00 -7.71
CA GLN A 337 -19.77 5.26 -7.18
C GLN A 337 -19.44 4.55 -5.86
N MET A 338 -18.33 3.80 -5.81
CA MET A 338 -17.91 3.08 -4.61
C MET A 338 -17.64 4.03 -3.44
N LEU A 339 -16.97 5.16 -3.68
CA LEU A 339 -16.69 6.16 -2.66
C LEU A 339 -17.97 6.81 -2.12
N ASP A 340 -18.94 7.12 -3.00
CA ASP A 340 -20.24 7.65 -2.60
C ASP A 340 -21.04 6.67 -1.74
N MET A 341 -21.05 5.38 -2.12
CA MET A 341 -21.68 4.31 -1.35
C MET A 341 -21.08 4.21 0.07
N LEU A 342 -19.76 4.21 0.17
CA LEU A 342 -19.04 4.10 1.45
C LEU A 342 -19.27 5.34 2.32
N ALA A 343 -19.18 6.55 1.75
CA ALA A 343 -19.44 7.78 2.49
C ALA A 343 -20.87 7.82 3.03
N THR A 344 -21.85 7.44 2.21
CA THR A 344 -23.25 7.33 2.62
C THR A 344 -23.42 6.32 3.76
N ALA A 345 -22.77 5.16 3.69
CA ALA A 345 -22.84 4.15 4.74
C ALA A 345 -22.25 4.63 6.07
N VAL A 346 -21.10 5.32 6.05
CA VAL A 346 -20.49 5.92 7.26
C VAL A 346 -21.39 7.01 7.85
N LYS A 347 -22.06 7.79 7.00
CA LYS A 347 -22.99 8.82 7.46
C LYS A 347 -24.22 8.24 8.13
N GLU A 348 -24.77 7.15 7.57
CA GLU A 348 -25.94 6.45 8.12
C GLU A 348 -25.63 5.62 9.37
N SER A 349 -24.37 5.25 9.61
CA SER A 349 -23.96 4.49 10.80
C SER A 349 -23.71 5.35 12.05
N ARG A 350 -23.91 6.67 11.96
CA ARG A 350 -23.74 7.64 13.06
C ARG A 350 -25.05 7.90 13.78
#